data_AF-A0A9E3WP63-F1
#
_entry.id   AF-A0A9E3WP63-F1
#
_cell.length_a   1.000
_cell.length_b   1.000
_cell.length_c   1.000
_cell.angle_alpha   90.00
_cell.angle_beta   90.00
_cell.angle_gamma   90.00
#
_symmetry.space_group_name_H-M   'P 1'
#
loop_
_entity.id
_entity.type
_entity.pdbx_description
1 polymer ?
#
loop_
_entity_poly.entity_id
_entity_poly.type
_entity_poly.pdbx_seq_one_letter_code
_entity_poly.pdbx_strand_id
1 'polypeptide(L)'
;MNIKLHVASCWGFRRGRLRRARRRGVMVILMMFLLIGLLAAAAFSVDIAYMQLVRTELRRATDAGARAGAEALSRTEDIEIARAAAKAAAARNLVAGQNLVLEDADIVFGNSAQARDGKWQFTADAEPFNSVQVSGARTSNSASGNVALFFGKAFGTNNFSPSLSAIVMQGESSKRDFAVVVDRSGSMNGNAGGRGSGSRWSALLTAFGGFLSALADTKDQEEVGLVSYSNSASIDEYLTDRLSDPQETLNRLHPNGSTNIYAGIVDGTAVLTRSGRVRSDANKIMVVMTDGQHNTGPEPILAANEAARDKITIYTITFGSDADVTRMKAVAAATGGKHYHAPTAEDLREIFRKVVTDSEGLAFVK
;
A
#
# COMPACT_ATOMS: atom_id res chain seq x y z
N MET A 1 4.51 -113.43 33.36
CA MET A 1 5.12 -112.48 34.32
C MET A 1 5.75 -111.37 33.51
N ASN A 2 5.48 -110.11 33.88
CA ASN A 2 5.98 -108.85 33.31
C ASN A 2 5.46 -108.40 31.93
N ILE A 3 5.09 -107.14 31.65
CA ILE A 3 4.78 -105.92 32.42
C ILE A 3 4.02 -105.02 31.42
N LYS A 4 2.98 -104.29 31.88
CA LYS A 4 2.30 -103.23 31.12
C LYS A 4 3.27 -102.06 30.87
N LEU A 5 3.24 -101.47 29.67
CA LEU A 5 3.52 -100.04 29.51
C LEU A 5 2.50 -99.37 28.59
N HIS A 6 1.82 -98.39 29.17
CA HIS A 6 0.94 -97.42 28.54
C HIS A 6 1.77 -96.18 28.20
N VAL A 7 1.75 -95.71 26.95
CA VAL A 7 2.16 -94.37 26.51
C VAL A 7 1.21 -93.99 25.37
N ALA A 8 0.12 -93.24 25.62
CA ALA A 8 0.04 -91.79 25.74
C ALA A 8 0.44 -91.03 24.46
N SER A 9 -0.61 -90.60 23.73
CA SER A 9 -0.71 -89.36 22.93
C SER A 9 0.54 -88.83 22.21
N CYS A 10 0.48 -88.77 20.87
CA CYS A 10 1.15 -87.69 20.15
C CYS A 10 0.22 -87.10 19.09
N TRP A 11 0.13 -85.78 19.17
CA TRP A 11 -0.81 -84.89 18.53
C TRP A 11 -0.78 -84.89 17.01
N GLY A 12 -1.95 -84.65 16.43
CA GLY A 12 -2.07 -84.30 15.03
C GLY A 12 -1.32 -83.01 14.71
N PHE A 13 -0.39 -83.10 13.77
CA PHE A 13 0.06 -81.95 12.98
C PHE A 13 -0.25 -82.24 11.52
N ARG A 14 -1.52 -82.09 11.14
CA ARG A 14 -1.87 -81.89 9.73
C ARG A 14 -1.18 -80.59 9.32
N ARG A 15 -0.12 -80.69 8.50
CA ARG A 15 0.43 -79.58 7.73
C ARG A 15 -0.69 -79.00 6.88
N GLY A 16 -1.42 -78.02 7.41
CA GLY A 16 -2.28 -77.16 6.65
C GLY A 16 -1.39 -76.44 5.64
N ARG A 17 -1.45 -76.86 4.37
CA ARG A 17 -1.02 -76.00 3.27
C ARG A 17 -1.87 -74.75 3.40
N LEU A 18 -1.33 -73.70 3.99
CA LEU A 18 -1.83 -72.34 3.81
C LEU A 18 -1.68 -72.06 2.32
N ARG A 19 -2.70 -72.45 1.55
CA ARG A 19 -2.92 -71.94 0.21
C ARG A 19 -3.00 -70.43 0.41
N ARG A 20 -1.90 -69.72 0.13
CA ARG A 20 -1.95 -68.29 -0.15
C ARG A 20 -2.89 -68.16 -1.33
N ALA A 21 -4.17 -67.94 -1.04
CA ALA A 21 -5.16 -67.60 -2.04
C ALA A 21 -4.65 -66.33 -2.69
N ARG A 22 -4.10 -66.48 -3.91
CA ARG A 22 -3.59 -65.40 -4.74
C ARG A 22 -4.80 -64.55 -5.10
N ARG A 23 -5.18 -63.58 -4.24
CA ARG A 23 -6.21 -62.58 -4.48
C ARG A 23 -5.72 -61.57 -5.54
N ARG A 24 -5.41 -62.04 -6.75
CA ARG A 24 -4.79 -61.26 -7.82
C ARG A 24 -5.77 -60.60 -8.80
N GLY A 25 -7.06 -60.90 -8.71
CA GLY A 25 -8.09 -60.27 -9.56
C GLY A 25 -8.79 -59.08 -8.90
N VAL A 26 -9.24 -59.25 -7.65
CA VAL A 26 -10.06 -58.24 -6.95
C VAL A 26 -9.29 -56.94 -6.70
N MET A 27 -7.98 -57.03 -6.42
CA MET A 27 -7.14 -55.84 -6.22
C MET A 27 -7.02 -54.99 -7.48
N VAL A 28 -7.01 -55.60 -8.68
CA VAL A 28 -6.93 -54.86 -9.95
C VAL A 28 -8.22 -54.10 -10.22
N ILE A 29 -9.37 -54.74 -9.95
CA ILE A 29 -10.68 -54.12 -10.09
C ILE A 29 -10.82 -52.94 -9.13
N LEU A 30 -10.43 -53.13 -7.86
CA LEU A 30 -10.48 -52.08 -6.85
C LEU A 30 -9.51 -50.92 -7.15
N MET A 31 -8.31 -51.24 -7.65
CA MET A 31 -7.37 -50.22 -8.14
C MET A 31 -7.92 -49.42 -9.31
N MET A 32 -8.64 -50.04 -10.25
CA MET A 32 -9.24 -49.34 -11.38
C MET A 32 -10.28 -48.30 -10.93
N PHE A 33 -11.19 -48.69 -10.03
CA PHE A 33 -12.17 -47.76 -9.47
C PHE A 33 -11.51 -46.65 -8.64
N LEU A 34 -10.48 -46.99 -7.85
CA LEU A 34 -9.76 -46.02 -7.04
C LEU A 34 -8.96 -45.03 -7.91
N LEU A 35 -8.35 -45.49 -9.00
CA LEU A 35 -7.65 -44.63 -9.95
C LEU A 35 -8.62 -43.65 -10.62
N ILE A 36 -9.79 -44.12 -11.06
CA ILE A 36 -10.83 -43.26 -11.64
C ILE A 36 -11.28 -42.21 -10.61
N GLY A 37 -11.52 -42.62 -9.36
CA GLY A 37 -11.88 -41.70 -8.28
C GLY A 37 -10.80 -40.66 -8.00
N LEU A 38 -9.52 -41.06 -8.00
CA LEU A 38 -8.39 -40.17 -7.78
C LEU A 38 -8.22 -39.18 -8.95
N LEU A 39 -8.38 -39.63 -10.20
CA LEU A 39 -8.37 -38.75 -11.37
C LEU A 39 -9.52 -37.75 -11.34
N ALA A 40 -10.73 -38.18 -10.95
CA ALA A 40 -11.87 -37.28 -10.78
C ALA A 40 -11.62 -36.22 -9.69
N ALA A 41 -11.05 -36.62 -8.55
CA ALA A 41 -10.68 -35.69 -7.48
C ALA A 41 -9.59 -34.70 -7.91
N ALA A 42 -8.59 -35.15 -8.68
CA ALA A 42 -7.56 -34.29 -9.24
C ALA A 42 -8.13 -33.29 -10.25
N ALA A 43 -8.99 -33.74 -11.18
CA ALA A 43 -9.70 -32.89 -12.14
C ALA A 43 -10.52 -31.79 -11.45
N PHE A 44 -11.28 -32.17 -10.42
CA PHE A 44 -12.06 -31.24 -9.61
C PHE A 44 -11.17 -30.22 -8.86
N SER A 45 -10.03 -30.68 -8.33
CA SER A 45 -9.06 -29.81 -7.65
C SER A 45 -8.46 -28.76 -8.59
N VAL A 46 -8.15 -29.16 -9.83
CA VAL A 46 -7.66 -28.23 -10.88
C VAL A 46 -8.72 -27.19 -11.23
N ASP A 47 -9.97 -27.59 -11.42
CA ASP A 47 -11.06 -26.66 -11.72
C ASP A 47 -11.29 -25.67 -10.56
N ILE A 48 -11.26 -26.12 -9.30
CA ILE A 48 -11.36 -25.22 -8.14
C ILE A 48 -10.19 -24.24 -8.08
N ALA A 49 -8.96 -24.74 -8.23
CA ALA A 49 -7.78 -23.88 -8.20
C ALA A 49 -7.85 -22.81 -9.31
N TYR A 50 -8.29 -23.21 -10.50
CA TYR A 50 -8.49 -22.31 -11.62
C TYR A 50 -9.59 -21.26 -11.36
N MET A 51 -10.74 -21.65 -10.80
CA MET A 51 -11.80 -20.70 -10.42
C MET A 51 -11.30 -19.65 -9.42
N GLN A 52 -10.49 -20.04 -8.43
CA GLN A 52 -9.93 -19.11 -7.45
C GLN A 52 -8.88 -18.18 -8.05
N LEU A 53 -8.06 -18.70 -8.98
CA LEU A 53 -7.12 -17.88 -9.75
C LEU A 53 -7.88 -16.81 -10.54
N VAL A 54 -8.90 -17.20 -11.31
CA VAL A 54 -9.70 -16.28 -12.13
C VAL A 54 -10.40 -15.22 -11.27
N ARG A 55 -10.94 -15.58 -10.10
CA ARG A 55 -11.50 -14.58 -9.15
C ARG A 55 -10.45 -13.57 -8.69
N THR A 56 -9.24 -14.03 -8.41
CA THR A 56 -8.15 -13.18 -7.96
C THR A 56 -7.67 -12.25 -9.08
N GLU A 57 -7.52 -12.79 -10.30
CA GLU A 57 -7.17 -12.01 -11.48
C GLU A 57 -8.23 -10.97 -11.82
N LEU A 58 -9.51 -11.36 -11.81
CA LEU A 58 -10.63 -10.44 -12.04
C LEU A 58 -10.61 -9.30 -11.02
N ARG A 59 -10.41 -9.62 -9.73
CA ARG A 59 -10.30 -8.61 -8.68
C ARG A 59 -9.17 -7.63 -8.96
N ARG A 60 -7.97 -8.11 -9.31
CA ARG A 60 -6.82 -7.25 -9.64
C ARG A 60 -7.12 -6.32 -10.81
N ALA A 61 -7.76 -6.83 -11.86
CA ALA A 61 -8.10 -6.06 -13.05
C ALA A 61 -9.18 -5.00 -12.75
N THR A 62 -10.22 -5.36 -12.01
CA THR A 62 -11.29 -4.43 -11.59
C THR A 62 -10.75 -3.35 -10.65
N ASP A 63 -9.96 -3.72 -9.65
CA ASP A 63 -9.36 -2.79 -8.69
C ASP A 63 -8.40 -1.80 -9.39
N ALA A 64 -7.61 -2.28 -10.35
CA ALA A 64 -6.74 -1.42 -11.16
C ALA A 64 -7.53 -0.45 -12.05
N GLY A 65 -8.62 -0.91 -12.66
CA GLY A 65 -9.53 -0.07 -13.43
C GLY A 65 -10.16 1.03 -12.59
N ALA A 66 -10.74 0.68 -11.43
CA ALA A 66 -11.35 1.65 -10.53
C ALA A 66 -10.35 2.71 -10.05
N ARG A 67 -9.12 2.29 -9.72
CA ARG A 67 -8.05 3.19 -9.30
C ARG A 67 -7.66 4.19 -10.39
N ALA A 68 -7.41 3.70 -11.61
CA ALA A 68 -7.00 4.56 -12.71
C ALA A 68 -8.11 5.54 -13.12
N GLY A 69 -9.37 5.11 -13.05
CA GLY A 69 -10.53 5.98 -13.27
C GLY A 69 -10.62 7.08 -12.23
N ALA A 70 -10.55 6.73 -10.94
CA ALA A 70 -10.58 7.71 -9.86
C ALA A 70 -9.39 8.70 -9.93
N GLU A 71 -8.18 8.22 -10.24
CA GLU A 71 -6.99 9.08 -10.40
C GLU A 71 -7.17 10.09 -11.55
N ALA A 72 -7.61 9.63 -12.71
CA ALA A 72 -7.80 10.48 -13.88
C ALA A 72 -8.91 11.51 -13.65
N LEU A 73 -10.01 11.10 -13.00
CA LEU A 73 -11.07 12.03 -12.60
C LEU A 73 -10.51 13.09 -11.64
N SER A 74 -9.67 12.70 -10.67
CA SER A 74 -9.05 13.64 -9.71
C SER A 74 -8.13 14.65 -10.36
N ARG A 75 -7.49 14.31 -11.47
CA ARG A 75 -6.54 15.18 -12.17
C ARG A 75 -7.18 16.10 -13.19
N THR A 76 -8.23 15.61 -13.85
CA THR A 76 -8.79 16.26 -15.04
C THR A 76 -10.20 16.77 -14.84
N GLU A 77 -10.90 16.32 -13.80
CA GLU A 77 -12.33 16.56 -13.57
C GLU A 77 -13.23 16.14 -14.75
N ASP A 78 -12.68 15.34 -15.69
CA ASP A 78 -13.35 14.89 -16.91
C ASP A 78 -13.66 13.39 -16.84
N ILE A 79 -14.95 13.07 -16.95
CA ILE A 79 -15.51 11.73 -16.87
C ILE A 79 -15.04 10.85 -18.04
N GLU A 80 -14.87 11.42 -19.23
CA GLU A 80 -14.48 10.64 -20.42
C GLU A 80 -13.01 10.21 -20.35
N ILE A 81 -12.14 11.11 -19.87
CA ILE A 81 -10.72 10.80 -19.63
C ILE A 81 -10.62 9.75 -18.52
N ALA A 82 -11.40 9.90 -17.44
CA ALA A 82 -11.46 8.93 -16.36
C ALA A 82 -11.91 7.54 -16.83
N ARG A 83 -12.94 7.47 -17.67
CA ARG A 83 -13.44 6.22 -18.22
C ARG A 83 -12.41 5.54 -19.11
N ALA A 84 -11.73 6.30 -19.98
CA ALA A 84 -10.66 5.78 -20.83
C ALA A 84 -9.49 5.24 -20.01
N ALA A 85 -9.09 5.95 -18.94
CA ALA A 85 -8.03 5.50 -18.03
C ALA A 85 -8.39 4.20 -17.30
N ALA A 86 -9.63 4.09 -16.80
CA ALA A 86 -10.13 2.87 -16.16
C ALA A 86 -10.10 1.67 -17.11
N LYS A 87 -10.59 1.82 -18.34
CA LYS A 87 -10.54 0.77 -19.38
C LYS A 87 -9.11 0.35 -19.69
N ALA A 88 -8.22 1.32 -19.88
CA ALA A 88 -6.82 1.04 -20.20
C ALA A 88 -6.10 0.28 -19.07
N ALA A 89 -6.38 0.62 -17.81
CA ALA A 89 -5.78 -0.07 -16.66
C ALA A 89 -6.34 -1.47 -16.45
N ALA A 90 -7.65 -1.66 -16.63
CA ALA A 90 -8.28 -2.99 -16.57
C ALA A 90 -7.72 -3.90 -17.66
N ALA A 91 -7.59 -3.41 -18.90
CA ALA A 91 -7.11 -4.20 -20.04
C ALA A 91 -5.64 -4.66 -19.91
N ARG A 92 -4.81 -3.97 -19.11
CA ARG A 92 -3.43 -4.38 -18.82
C ARG A 92 -3.33 -5.59 -17.90
N ASN A 93 -4.40 -5.90 -17.16
CA ASN A 93 -4.45 -7.03 -16.26
C ASN A 93 -5.23 -8.17 -16.92
N LEU A 94 -4.54 -9.29 -17.13
CA LEU A 94 -5.13 -10.48 -17.74
C LEU A 94 -6.04 -11.20 -16.72
N VAL A 95 -7.17 -11.70 -17.21
CA VAL A 95 -8.10 -12.56 -16.49
C VAL A 95 -8.33 -13.80 -17.32
N ALA A 96 -7.98 -14.98 -16.78
CA ALA A 96 -8.01 -16.24 -17.51
C ALA A 96 -7.18 -16.20 -18.81
N GLY A 97 -6.07 -15.44 -18.82
CA GLY A 97 -5.20 -15.27 -19.99
C GLY A 97 -5.73 -14.34 -21.09
N GLN A 98 -6.82 -13.61 -20.85
CA GLN A 98 -7.39 -12.63 -21.78
C GLN A 98 -7.48 -11.25 -21.13
N ASN A 99 -7.42 -10.19 -21.94
CA ASN A 99 -7.61 -8.83 -21.43
C ASN A 99 -9.06 -8.65 -20.93
N LEU A 100 -9.23 -7.99 -19.79
CA LEU A 100 -10.55 -7.57 -19.32
C LEU A 100 -11.02 -6.36 -20.14
N VAL A 101 -12.05 -6.55 -20.95
CA VAL A 101 -12.74 -5.50 -21.70
C VAL A 101 -13.92 -5.02 -20.87
N LEU A 102 -13.94 -3.72 -20.57
CA LEU A 102 -15.02 -3.03 -19.85
C LEU A 102 -15.79 -2.14 -20.80
N GLU A 103 -17.11 -2.10 -20.65
CA GLU A 103 -18.01 -1.19 -21.36
C GLU A 103 -18.20 0.11 -20.58
N ASP A 104 -18.85 1.11 -21.19
CA ASP A 104 -19.14 2.36 -20.49
C ASP A 104 -20.11 2.16 -19.32
N ALA A 105 -21.04 1.21 -19.47
CA ALA A 105 -22.01 0.85 -18.43
C ALA A 105 -21.36 0.15 -17.21
N ASP A 106 -20.17 -0.42 -17.37
CA ASP A 106 -19.45 -1.06 -16.27
C ASP A 106 -18.75 -0.04 -15.35
N ILE A 107 -18.67 1.22 -15.76
CA ILE A 107 -17.96 2.30 -15.05
C ILE A 107 -18.98 3.38 -14.66
N VAL A 108 -19.37 3.39 -13.39
CA VAL A 108 -20.36 4.31 -12.85
C VAL A 108 -19.67 5.33 -11.96
N PHE A 109 -19.94 6.60 -12.20
CA PHE A 109 -19.45 7.71 -11.39
C PHE A 109 -20.52 8.12 -10.39
N GLY A 110 -20.12 8.58 -9.21
CA GLY A 110 -21.09 8.97 -8.19
C GLY A 110 -20.47 9.64 -6.98
N ASN A 111 -21.27 9.67 -5.91
CA ASN A 111 -20.88 10.18 -4.62
C ASN A 111 -20.86 9.06 -3.58
N SER A 112 -19.71 8.83 -2.95
CA SER A 112 -19.57 8.06 -1.73
C SER A 112 -19.53 9.00 -0.53
N ALA A 113 -20.37 8.73 0.47
CA ALA A 113 -20.38 9.48 1.72
C ALA A 113 -20.53 8.51 2.90
N GLN A 114 -19.98 8.90 4.06
CA GLN A 114 -20.11 8.11 5.28
C GLN A 114 -21.52 8.32 5.86
N ALA A 115 -22.27 7.23 5.97
CA ALA A 115 -23.55 7.22 6.67
C ALA A 115 -23.34 7.36 8.19
N ARG A 116 -24.42 7.71 8.91
CA ARG A 116 -24.39 7.92 10.38
C ARG A 116 -23.98 6.68 11.20
N ASP A 117 -23.99 5.51 10.58
CA ASP A 117 -23.54 4.23 11.15
C ASP A 117 -22.05 3.95 10.93
N GLY A 118 -21.31 4.90 10.32
CA GLY A 118 -19.90 4.79 10.01
C GLY A 118 -19.60 4.02 8.72
N LYS A 119 -20.61 3.53 8.00
CA LYS A 119 -20.40 2.80 6.74
C LYS A 119 -20.38 3.75 5.55
N TRP A 120 -19.54 3.42 4.57
CA TRP A 120 -19.51 4.11 3.28
C TRP A 120 -20.68 3.66 2.41
N GLN A 121 -21.43 4.63 1.91
CA GLN A 121 -22.52 4.38 0.97
C GLN A 121 -22.22 5.10 -0.35
N PHE A 122 -22.13 4.31 -1.42
CA PHE A 122 -22.03 4.82 -2.79
C PHE A 122 -23.41 5.13 -3.34
N THR A 123 -23.55 6.30 -3.93
CA THR A 123 -24.74 6.77 -4.64
C THR A 123 -24.33 7.09 -6.08
N ALA A 124 -24.81 6.27 -7.02
CA ALA A 124 -24.56 6.48 -8.45
C ALA A 124 -25.13 7.82 -8.93
N ASP A 125 -24.43 8.47 -9.86
CA ASP A 125 -24.84 9.72 -10.53
C ASP A 125 -25.13 10.90 -9.59
N ALA A 126 -24.65 10.84 -8.35
CA ALA A 126 -24.76 11.93 -7.39
C ALA A 126 -23.57 12.88 -7.52
N GLU A 127 -23.87 14.17 -7.70
CA GLU A 127 -22.87 15.25 -7.67
C GLU A 127 -22.66 15.78 -6.24
N PRO A 128 -21.44 16.20 -5.86
CA PRO A 128 -20.22 16.17 -6.66
C PRO A 128 -19.70 14.74 -6.86
N PHE A 129 -19.22 14.45 -8.08
CA PHE A 129 -18.56 13.19 -8.36
C PHE A 129 -17.30 13.09 -7.51
N ASN A 130 -17.32 12.17 -6.57
CA ASN A 130 -16.18 11.90 -5.72
C ASN A 130 -15.83 10.41 -5.73
N SER A 131 -16.48 9.55 -6.52
CA SER A 131 -16.17 8.12 -6.53
C SER A 131 -16.46 7.47 -7.87
N VAL A 132 -15.74 6.38 -8.13
CA VAL A 132 -15.83 5.58 -9.34
C VAL A 132 -16.06 4.13 -8.95
N GLN A 133 -17.17 3.56 -9.41
CA GLN A 133 -17.46 2.14 -9.33
C GLN A 133 -17.11 1.49 -10.68
N VAL A 134 -16.28 0.44 -10.65
CA VAL A 134 -15.98 -0.39 -11.82
C VAL A 134 -16.46 -1.80 -11.56
N SER A 135 -17.25 -2.34 -12.49
CA SER A 135 -17.79 -3.69 -12.46
C SER A 135 -17.07 -4.57 -13.48
N GLY A 136 -16.19 -5.45 -13.02
CA GLY A 136 -15.56 -6.46 -13.85
C GLY A 136 -16.40 -7.72 -13.88
N ALA A 137 -16.82 -8.15 -15.07
CA ALA A 137 -17.58 -9.37 -15.27
C ALA A 137 -16.95 -10.28 -16.34
N ARG A 138 -16.96 -11.58 -16.07
CA ARG A 138 -16.66 -12.65 -17.03
C ARG A 138 -17.90 -13.54 -17.17
N THR A 139 -19.02 -12.95 -17.53
CA THR A 139 -20.31 -13.64 -17.73
C THR A 139 -20.61 -13.82 -19.22
N SER A 140 -21.61 -14.62 -19.57
CA SER A 140 -22.03 -14.80 -20.97
C SER A 140 -22.45 -13.50 -21.66
N ASN A 141 -22.90 -12.51 -20.88
CA ASN A 141 -23.40 -11.24 -21.38
C ASN A 141 -22.36 -10.11 -21.26
N SER A 142 -21.18 -10.40 -20.70
CA SER A 142 -20.07 -9.43 -20.61
C SER A 142 -19.27 -9.42 -21.91
N ALA A 143 -18.71 -8.26 -22.28
CA ALA A 143 -17.83 -8.10 -23.45
C ALA A 143 -16.64 -9.09 -23.46
N SER A 144 -16.19 -9.50 -22.28
CA SER A 144 -15.07 -10.43 -22.10
C SER A 144 -15.47 -11.92 -22.18
N GLY A 145 -16.76 -12.23 -22.16
CA GLY A 145 -17.28 -13.61 -22.19
C GLY A 145 -17.01 -14.42 -20.91
N ASN A 146 -17.56 -15.63 -20.87
CA ASN A 146 -17.38 -16.55 -19.74
C ASN A 146 -16.02 -17.26 -19.78
N VAL A 147 -15.69 -17.96 -18.69
CA VAL A 147 -14.45 -18.76 -18.59
C VAL A 147 -14.80 -20.24 -18.65
N ALA A 148 -14.22 -20.95 -19.62
CA ALA A 148 -14.39 -22.40 -19.73
C ALA A 148 -13.55 -23.13 -18.67
N LEU A 149 -14.15 -24.12 -18.01
CA LEU A 149 -13.44 -25.00 -17.07
C LEU A 149 -12.76 -26.15 -17.82
N PHE A 150 -11.65 -26.68 -17.27
CA PHE A 150 -10.88 -27.73 -17.92
C PHE A 150 -11.64 -29.06 -17.93
N PHE A 151 -12.30 -29.40 -16.82
CA PHE A 151 -13.05 -30.65 -16.67
C PHE A 151 -14.54 -30.44 -16.41
N GLY A 152 -15.06 -29.23 -16.63
CA GLY A 152 -16.45 -28.87 -16.39
C GLY A 152 -17.48 -29.79 -17.07
N LYS A 153 -17.15 -30.36 -18.24
CA LYS A 153 -18.00 -31.33 -18.96
C LYS A 153 -18.23 -32.64 -18.19
N ALA A 154 -17.26 -33.06 -17.37
CA ALA A 154 -17.39 -34.26 -16.54
C ALA A 154 -18.33 -34.05 -15.35
N PHE A 155 -18.58 -32.79 -14.96
CA PHE A 155 -19.33 -32.42 -13.76
C PHE A 155 -20.60 -31.59 -14.04
N GLY A 156 -20.94 -31.37 -15.32
CA GLY A 156 -22.17 -30.66 -15.72
C GLY A 156 -22.09 -29.13 -15.65
N THR A 157 -20.92 -28.56 -15.33
CA THR A 157 -20.70 -27.10 -15.26
C THR A 157 -19.57 -26.70 -16.19
N ASN A 158 -19.89 -26.39 -17.45
CA ASN A 158 -18.87 -26.10 -18.47
C ASN A 158 -18.20 -24.74 -18.30
N ASN A 159 -18.90 -23.78 -17.68
CA ASN A 159 -18.50 -22.38 -17.65
C ASN A 159 -18.54 -21.84 -16.21
N PHE A 160 -17.57 -21.00 -15.91
CA PHE A 160 -17.49 -20.21 -14.69
C PHE A 160 -17.68 -18.73 -15.03
N SER A 161 -18.59 -18.08 -14.29
CA SER A 161 -19.04 -16.71 -14.58
C SER A 161 -18.89 -15.78 -13.37
N PRO A 162 -17.67 -15.37 -13.01
CA PRO A 162 -17.47 -14.45 -11.89
C PRO A 162 -17.80 -13.00 -12.28
N SER A 163 -18.35 -12.24 -11.33
CA SER A 163 -18.54 -10.80 -11.40
C SER A 163 -18.10 -10.15 -10.09
N LEU A 164 -17.43 -9.00 -10.18
CA LEU A 164 -16.94 -8.23 -9.04
C LEU A 164 -17.11 -6.74 -9.32
N SER A 165 -17.51 -5.98 -8.32
CA SER A 165 -17.54 -4.52 -8.38
C SER A 165 -16.56 -3.96 -7.36
N ALA A 166 -15.75 -2.99 -7.77
CA ALA A 166 -14.84 -2.24 -6.91
C ALA A 166 -15.25 -0.76 -6.94
N ILE A 167 -15.27 -0.11 -5.79
CA ILE A 167 -15.59 1.31 -5.66
C ILE A 167 -14.37 2.01 -5.09
N VAL A 168 -13.91 3.04 -5.78
CA VAL A 168 -12.79 3.89 -5.34
C VAL A 168 -13.32 5.31 -5.18
N MET A 169 -13.21 5.86 -3.98
CA MET A 169 -13.48 7.27 -3.75
C MET A 169 -12.28 8.11 -4.17
N GLN A 170 -12.54 9.06 -5.06
CA GLN A 170 -11.73 10.19 -5.45
C GLN A 170 -11.52 11.09 -4.23
N GLY A 171 -10.27 11.23 -3.82
CA GLY A 171 -9.88 12.21 -2.80
C GLY A 171 -10.34 11.92 -1.37
N GLU A 172 -10.65 10.67 -0.99
CA GLU A 172 -10.91 10.39 0.42
C GLU A 172 -9.73 9.81 1.17
N SER A 173 -9.17 10.65 2.05
CA SER A 173 -8.63 10.26 3.35
C SER A 173 -7.60 9.13 3.26
N SER A 174 -6.58 9.30 2.42
CA SER A 174 -5.29 8.83 2.88
C SER A 174 -5.02 9.65 4.13
N LYS A 175 -5.34 9.11 5.30
CA LYS A 175 -4.87 9.64 6.56
C LYS A 175 -3.37 9.87 6.36
N ARG A 176 -2.90 11.10 6.49
CA ARG A 176 -1.47 11.38 6.31
C ARG A 176 -0.90 11.68 7.68
N ASP A 177 0.12 10.93 8.03
CA ASP A 177 0.93 11.22 9.21
C ASP A 177 2.21 11.86 8.69
N PHE A 178 2.38 13.16 8.96
CA PHE A 178 3.57 13.92 8.61
C PHE A 178 4.52 13.99 9.78
N ALA A 179 5.79 13.65 9.58
CA ALA A 179 6.87 14.05 10.47
C ALA A 179 7.73 15.09 9.76
N VAL A 180 7.67 16.33 10.26
CA VAL A 180 8.47 17.42 9.73
C VAL A 180 9.75 17.51 10.55
N VAL A 181 10.87 17.24 9.88
CA VAL A 181 12.20 17.18 10.46
C VAL A 181 12.96 18.42 10.03
N VAL A 182 13.17 19.35 10.96
CA VAL A 182 13.74 20.68 10.71
C VAL A 182 15.18 20.79 11.21
N ASP A 183 16.02 21.38 10.37
CA ASP A 183 17.38 21.75 10.72
C ASP A 183 17.37 23.01 11.59
N ARG A 184 17.93 22.92 12.79
CA ARG A 184 18.15 24.06 13.68
C ARG A 184 19.64 24.32 13.90
N SER A 185 20.50 23.96 12.95
CA SER A 185 21.93 24.23 13.02
C SER A 185 22.26 25.72 12.90
N GLY A 186 23.47 26.11 13.30
CA GLY A 186 23.88 27.52 13.30
C GLY A 186 23.84 28.20 11.91
N SER A 187 23.92 27.45 10.81
CA SER A 187 23.81 27.98 9.44
C SER A 187 22.45 28.61 9.15
N MET A 188 21.40 28.18 9.85
CA MET A 188 20.04 28.72 9.71
C MET A 188 19.91 30.17 10.21
N ASN A 189 20.90 30.69 10.95
CA ASN A 189 20.99 32.12 11.26
C ASN A 189 21.53 32.96 10.09
N GLY A 190 22.03 32.32 9.04
CA GLY A 190 22.47 32.97 7.81
C GLY A 190 21.33 33.64 7.04
N ASN A 191 21.68 34.47 6.07
CA ASN A 191 20.71 35.18 5.24
C ASN A 191 19.96 34.20 4.32
N ALA A 192 18.63 34.33 4.28
CA ALA A 192 17.73 33.52 3.46
C ALA A 192 17.79 33.84 1.95
N GLY A 193 18.37 34.97 1.56
CA GLY A 193 18.38 35.44 0.17
C GLY A 193 16.99 35.93 -0.30
N GLY A 194 16.96 36.94 -1.17
CA GLY A 194 15.71 37.58 -1.62
C GLY A 194 15.48 38.98 -1.03
N ARG A 195 14.51 39.72 -1.57
CA ARG A 195 14.21 41.11 -1.14
C ARG A 195 13.44 41.11 0.18
N GLY A 196 14.02 41.69 1.24
CA GLY A 196 13.39 41.71 2.58
C GLY A 196 13.60 40.41 3.38
N SER A 197 14.52 39.54 2.94
CA SER A 197 14.76 38.25 3.56
C SER A 197 15.44 38.40 4.92
N GLY A 198 14.81 37.83 5.95
CA GLY A 198 15.39 37.67 7.27
C GLY A 198 16.42 36.54 7.30
N SER A 199 16.60 35.91 8.47
CA SER A 199 17.40 34.70 8.57
C SER A 199 16.70 33.52 7.87
N ARG A 200 17.47 32.50 7.46
CA ARG A 200 16.93 31.25 6.91
C ARG A 200 15.91 30.60 7.85
N TRP A 201 16.15 30.72 9.15
CA TRP A 201 15.20 30.33 10.19
C TRP A 201 13.87 31.09 10.10
N SER A 202 13.89 32.42 9.97
CA SER A 202 12.64 33.20 9.84
C SER A 202 11.85 32.86 8.56
N ALA A 203 12.55 32.55 7.48
CA ALA A 203 11.95 32.07 6.24
C ALA A 203 11.30 30.69 6.43
N LEU A 204 11.98 29.79 7.13
CA LEU A 204 11.44 28.48 7.50
C LEU A 204 10.17 28.62 8.34
N LEU A 205 10.17 29.46 9.39
CA LEU A 205 8.98 29.69 10.22
C LEU A 205 7.76 30.14 9.40
N THR A 206 7.99 31.05 8.45
CA THR A 206 6.95 31.56 7.55
C THR A 206 6.46 30.49 6.57
N ALA A 207 7.38 29.71 6.00
CA ALA A 207 7.06 28.66 5.05
C ALA A 207 6.33 27.48 5.70
N PHE A 208 6.73 27.12 6.93
CA PHE A 208 6.06 26.09 7.72
C PHE A 208 4.64 26.51 8.11
N GLY A 209 4.41 27.77 8.48
CA GLY A 209 3.05 28.27 8.69
C GLY A 209 2.18 28.19 7.43
N GLY A 210 2.76 28.47 6.26
CA GLY A 210 2.09 28.29 4.97
C GLY A 210 1.82 26.83 4.60
N PHE A 211 2.70 25.92 4.99
CA PHE A 211 2.52 24.47 4.88
C PHE A 211 1.34 24.00 5.75
N LEU A 212 1.34 24.35 7.03
CA LEU A 212 0.26 23.99 7.96
C LEU A 212 -1.08 24.59 7.55
N SER A 213 -1.08 25.79 6.96
CA SER A 213 -2.30 26.40 6.41
C SER A 213 -2.81 25.62 5.19
N ALA A 214 -1.90 25.19 4.30
CA ALA A 214 -2.28 24.37 3.15
C ALA A 214 -2.83 23.01 3.59
N LEU A 215 -2.26 22.40 4.64
CA LEU A 215 -2.78 21.19 5.28
C LEU A 215 -4.20 21.42 5.86
N ALA A 216 -4.39 22.51 6.59
CA ALA A 216 -5.69 22.88 7.18
C ALA A 216 -6.80 23.11 6.13
N ASP A 217 -6.43 23.57 4.93
CA ASP A 217 -7.34 23.76 3.81
C ASP A 217 -7.73 22.42 3.14
N THR A 218 -6.95 21.35 3.35
CA THR A 218 -7.33 20.01 2.88
C THR A 218 -8.45 19.42 3.76
N LYS A 219 -9.35 18.64 3.15
CA LYS A 219 -10.44 17.95 3.88
C LYS A 219 -9.99 16.66 4.56
N ASP A 220 -8.70 16.35 4.53
CA ASP A 220 -8.15 15.07 4.99
C ASP A 220 -7.86 15.07 6.51
N GLN A 221 -7.87 13.89 7.12
CA GLN A 221 -7.43 13.74 8.50
C GLN A 221 -5.91 13.66 8.54
N GLU A 222 -5.25 14.79 8.74
CA GLU A 222 -3.79 14.90 8.80
C GLU A 222 -3.32 15.04 10.24
N GLU A 223 -2.26 14.30 10.58
CA GLU A 223 -1.56 14.49 11.85
C GLU A 223 -0.13 14.92 11.55
N VAL A 224 0.36 15.92 12.27
CA VAL A 224 1.70 16.48 12.07
C VAL A 224 2.48 16.31 13.37
N GLY A 225 3.70 15.79 13.27
CA GLY A 225 4.70 15.81 14.32
C GLY A 225 5.90 16.65 13.90
N LEU A 226 6.62 17.15 14.88
CA LEU A 226 7.78 18.03 14.70
C LEU A 226 9.02 17.43 15.37
N VAL A 227 10.10 17.36 14.60
CA VAL A 227 11.41 16.95 15.08
C VAL A 227 12.41 18.02 14.67
N SER A 228 13.21 18.51 15.61
CA SER A 228 14.34 19.40 15.31
C SER A 228 15.66 18.69 15.54
N TYR A 229 16.67 19.04 14.77
CA TYR A 229 18.02 18.49 14.96
C TYR A 229 19.12 19.54 14.82
N SER A 230 20.18 19.34 15.60
CA SER A 230 21.45 20.06 15.50
C SER A 230 22.60 19.06 15.69
N ASN A 231 23.27 19.05 16.84
CA ASN A 231 24.23 18.02 17.25
C ASN A 231 23.53 16.67 17.48
N SER A 232 22.32 16.71 18.02
CA SER A 232 21.40 15.60 18.21
C SER A 232 20.00 16.00 17.75
N ALA A 233 19.13 15.02 17.56
CA ALA A 233 17.71 15.26 17.32
C ALA A 233 16.91 15.29 18.63
N SER A 234 15.75 15.94 18.56
CA SER A 234 14.75 16.04 19.62
C SER A 234 13.37 15.91 18.97
N ILE A 235 12.53 15.04 19.52
CA ILE A 235 11.10 15.01 19.19
C ILE A 235 10.44 16.14 19.97
N ASP A 236 10.10 17.22 19.27
CA ASP A 236 9.54 18.42 19.90
C ASP A 236 8.02 18.34 20.00
N GLU A 237 7.36 17.67 19.05
CA GLU A 237 5.93 17.39 19.05
C GLU A 237 5.68 15.99 18.47
N TYR A 238 4.92 15.15 19.18
CA TYR A 238 4.39 13.91 18.60
C TYR A 238 3.24 14.23 17.63
N LEU A 239 2.76 13.23 16.88
CA LEU A 239 1.64 13.43 15.96
C LEU A 239 0.45 14.11 16.66
N THR A 240 -0.02 15.22 16.11
CA THR A 240 -1.18 15.99 16.58
C THR A 240 -2.02 16.47 15.40
N ASP A 241 -3.34 16.55 15.59
CA ASP A 241 -4.31 17.16 14.68
C ASP A 241 -4.45 18.67 14.88
N ARG A 242 -3.94 19.19 16.01
CA ARG A 242 -3.95 20.61 16.31
C ARG A 242 -2.71 21.28 15.68
N LEU A 243 -2.87 21.70 14.43
CA LEU A 243 -1.79 22.28 13.62
C LEU A 243 -1.17 23.57 14.20
N SER A 244 -1.80 24.22 15.19
CA SER A 244 -1.19 25.35 15.91
C SER A 244 -0.01 24.92 16.80
N ASP A 245 0.00 23.69 17.32
CA ASP A 245 1.00 23.26 18.31
C ASP A 245 2.41 23.14 17.71
N PRO A 246 2.61 22.47 16.56
CA PRO A 246 3.92 22.43 15.91
C PRO A 246 4.44 23.83 15.59
N GLN A 247 3.56 24.76 15.16
CA GLN A 247 3.96 26.14 14.86
C GLN A 247 4.42 26.87 16.13
N GLU A 248 3.69 26.76 17.23
CA GLU A 248 4.06 27.38 18.50
C GLU A 248 5.37 26.81 19.05
N THR A 249 5.54 25.49 18.99
CA THR A 249 6.76 24.81 19.42
C THR A 249 7.95 25.28 18.59
N LEU A 250 7.82 25.32 17.27
CA LEU A 250 8.86 25.77 16.36
C LEU A 250 9.26 27.23 16.60
N ASN A 251 8.31 28.12 16.91
CA ASN A 251 8.58 29.53 17.23
C ASN A 251 9.46 29.72 18.48
N ARG A 252 9.51 28.73 19.39
CA ARG A 252 10.33 28.77 20.63
C ARG A 252 11.73 28.19 20.42
N LEU A 253 11.97 27.53 19.29
CA LEU A 253 13.28 26.96 18.97
C LEU A 253 14.21 28.02 18.39
N HIS A 254 15.50 27.86 18.69
CA HIS A 254 16.55 28.76 18.23
C HIS A 254 17.65 27.97 17.52
N PRO A 255 18.13 28.44 16.35
CA PRO A 255 19.20 27.76 15.66
C PRO A 255 20.53 27.83 16.41
N ASN A 256 21.13 26.66 16.66
CA ASN A 256 22.46 26.52 17.23
C ASN A 256 23.06 25.14 16.87
N GLY A 257 24.39 25.03 17.01
CA GLY A 257 25.07 23.75 16.90
C GLY A 257 25.35 23.26 15.47
N SER A 258 25.66 21.97 15.38
CA SER A 258 26.07 21.23 14.17
C SER A 258 24.87 20.68 13.38
N THR A 259 25.10 19.87 12.34
CA THR A 259 24.07 19.36 11.42
C THR A 259 24.08 17.83 11.37
N ASN A 260 23.25 17.19 12.21
CA ASN A 260 23.10 15.73 12.31
C ASN A 260 21.79 15.23 11.69
N ILE A 261 21.75 15.20 10.36
CA ILE A 261 20.58 14.75 9.57
C ILE A 261 20.17 13.30 9.91
N TYR A 262 21.13 12.40 10.18
CA TYR A 262 20.83 11.00 10.52
C TYR A 262 19.93 10.90 11.76
N ALA A 263 20.29 11.62 12.84
CA ALA A 263 19.49 11.62 14.06
C ALA A 263 18.07 12.16 13.80
N GLY A 264 17.95 13.21 12.96
CA GLY A 264 16.65 13.77 12.60
C GLY A 264 15.74 12.75 11.88
N ILE A 265 16.29 11.96 10.95
CA ILE A 265 15.51 10.92 10.25
C ILE A 265 15.11 9.79 11.20
N VAL A 266 16.00 9.39 12.12
CA VAL A 266 15.69 8.34 13.12
C VAL A 266 14.55 8.78 14.04
N ASP A 267 14.61 10.00 14.58
CA ASP A 267 13.58 10.52 15.47
C ASP A 267 12.27 10.80 14.71
N GLY A 268 12.35 11.30 13.46
CA GLY A 268 11.20 11.42 12.58
C GLY A 268 10.53 10.07 12.31
N THR A 269 11.33 9.00 12.16
CA THR A 269 10.83 7.63 12.01
C THR A 269 10.13 7.18 13.29
N ALA A 270 10.67 7.51 14.45
CA ALA A 270 10.05 7.21 15.75
C ALA A 270 8.70 7.93 15.91
N VAL A 271 8.56 9.18 15.48
CA VAL A 271 7.27 9.89 15.47
C VAL A 271 6.22 9.14 14.65
N LEU A 272 6.59 8.65 13.47
CA LEU A 272 5.69 7.94 12.53
C LEU A 272 5.44 6.46 12.87
N THR A 273 6.16 5.91 13.85
CA THR A 273 6.06 4.48 14.19
C THR A 273 5.70 4.21 15.65
N ARG A 274 6.00 5.15 16.56
CA ARG A 274 5.87 4.97 18.01
C ARG A 274 4.96 5.99 18.68
N SER A 275 4.46 7.02 17.97
CA SER A 275 3.44 7.90 18.54
C SER A 275 2.16 7.11 18.87
N GLY A 276 1.51 7.45 19.99
CA GLY A 276 0.23 6.83 20.39
C GLY A 276 -0.91 7.10 19.41
N ARG A 277 -0.73 8.05 18.50
CA ARG A 277 -1.70 8.41 17.45
C ARG A 277 -1.35 7.84 16.07
N VAL A 278 -0.27 7.06 15.91
CA VAL A 278 0.09 6.45 14.62
C VAL A 278 -1.07 5.62 14.07
N ARG A 279 -1.46 5.90 12.83
CA ARG A 279 -2.57 5.22 12.16
C ARG A 279 -2.02 4.19 11.18
N SER A 280 -2.44 2.93 11.32
CA SER A 280 -1.94 1.84 10.46
C SER A 280 -2.40 1.95 9.00
N ASP A 281 -3.48 2.66 8.77
CA ASP A 281 -4.08 2.97 7.47
C ASP A 281 -3.61 4.31 6.90
N ALA A 282 -2.71 5.03 7.59
CA ALA A 282 -2.16 6.29 7.13
C ALA A 282 -0.92 6.14 6.24
N ASN A 283 -0.83 7.01 5.24
CA ASN A 283 0.40 7.26 4.49
C ASN A 283 1.38 8.01 5.38
N LYS A 284 2.53 7.39 5.64
CA LYS A 284 3.58 7.95 6.49
C LYS A 284 4.55 8.75 5.65
N ILE A 285 4.58 10.06 5.87
CA ILE A 285 5.36 11.00 5.09
C ILE A 285 6.31 11.73 6.02
N MET A 286 7.59 11.73 5.68
CA MET A 286 8.58 12.52 6.40
C MET A 286 9.08 13.64 5.50
N VAL A 287 9.10 14.86 5.99
CA VAL A 287 9.66 16.02 5.29
C VAL A 287 10.92 16.44 6.00
N VAL A 288 12.08 16.18 5.39
CA VAL A 288 13.39 16.50 5.97
C VAL A 288 13.93 17.75 5.33
N MET A 289 14.13 18.80 6.12
CA MET A 289 14.70 20.06 5.66
C MET A 289 16.14 20.22 6.16
N THR A 290 17.01 20.78 5.33
CA THR A 290 18.38 21.18 5.70
C THR A 290 18.86 22.39 4.89
N ASP A 291 19.64 23.28 5.50
CA ASP A 291 20.29 24.41 4.82
C ASP A 291 21.82 24.26 4.71
N GLY A 292 22.35 23.13 5.18
CA GLY A 292 23.78 22.94 5.38
C GLY A 292 24.26 21.56 4.96
N GLN A 293 25.52 21.30 5.28
CA GLN A 293 26.17 20.01 5.02
C GLN A 293 26.13 19.16 6.28
N HIS A 294 25.69 17.91 6.14
CA HIS A 294 25.81 16.92 7.20
C HIS A 294 27.27 16.82 7.65
N ASN A 295 27.53 17.06 8.93
CA ASN A 295 28.87 17.21 9.48
C ASN A 295 29.06 16.48 10.81
N THR A 296 28.05 15.76 11.29
CA THR A 296 28.08 15.02 12.56
C THR A 296 27.13 13.82 12.50
N GLY A 297 27.60 12.65 12.94
CA GLY A 297 26.82 11.42 13.00
C GLY A 297 27.06 10.47 11.81
N PRO A 298 26.32 9.35 11.73
CA PRO A 298 26.37 8.42 10.61
C PRO A 298 25.76 9.02 9.32
N GLU A 299 26.01 8.38 8.18
CA GLU A 299 25.45 8.86 6.90
C GLU A 299 23.91 8.77 6.85
N PRO A 300 23.21 9.84 6.43
CA PRO A 300 21.74 9.91 6.43
C PRO A 300 21.03 8.83 5.60
N ILE A 301 21.70 8.31 4.56
CA ILE A 301 21.15 7.25 3.70
C ILE A 301 20.85 5.97 4.47
N LEU A 302 21.57 5.69 5.57
CA LEU A 302 21.34 4.52 6.41
C LEU A 302 19.97 4.61 7.11
N ALA A 303 19.66 5.77 7.70
CA ALA A 303 18.36 6.01 8.32
C ALA A 303 17.22 6.03 7.29
N ALA A 304 17.48 6.56 6.09
CA ALA A 304 16.50 6.55 4.99
C ALA A 304 16.13 5.11 4.56
N ASN A 305 17.12 4.21 4.48
CA ASN A 305 16.88 2.80 4.17
C ASN A 305 16.08 2.08 5.27
N GLU A 306 16.23 2.49 6.53
CA GLU A 306 15.41 1.97 7.63
C GLU A 306 13.98 2.48 7.53
N ALA A 307 13.79 3.78 7.33
CA ALA A 307 12.47 4.39 7.12
C ALA A 307 11.71 3.76 5.93
N ALA A 308 12.41 3.41 4.85
CA ALA A 308 11.83 2.70 3.70
C ALA A 308 11.25 1.33 4.08
N ARG A 309 11.86 0.59 5.02
CA ARG A 309 11.34 -0.70 5.51
C ARG A 309 10.03 -0.53 6.27
N ASP A 310 9.87 0.61 6.95
CA ASP A 310 8.65 0.99 7.65
C ASP A 310 7.60 1.66 6.74
N LYS A 311 7.83 1.64 5.41
CA LYS A 311 6.96 2.22 4.38
C LYS A 311 6.77 3.74 4.55
N ILE A 312 7.80 4.42 5.05
CA ILE A 312 7.81 5.88 5.17
C ILE A 312 8.39 6.46 3.89
N THR A 313 7.69 7.43 3.29
CA THR A 313 8.18 8.19 2.14
C THR A 313 8.85 9.47 2.62
N ILE A 314 10.12 9.68 2.27
CA ILE A 314 10.90 10.85 2.66
C ILE A 314 10.96 11.86 1.51
N TYR A 315 10.41 13.04 1.73
CA TYR A 315 10.66 14.22 0.92
C TYR A 315 11.79 15.03 1.53
N THR A 316 12.77 15.43 0.72
CA THR A 316 13.89 16.25 1.20
C THR A 316 13.83 17.64 0.60
N ILE A 317 14.07 18.66 1.43
CA ILE A 317 14.12 20.06 1.04
C ILE A 317 15.49 20.61 1.42
N THR A 318 16.26 21.05 0.44
CA THR A 318 17.51 21.79 0.67
C THR A 318 17.29 23.28 0.52
N PHE A 319 17.91 24.08 1.38
CA PHE A 319 17.76 25.52 1.37
C PHE A 319 19.10 26.26 1.25
N GLY A 320 19.19 27.21 0.32
CA GLY A 320 20.41 27.97 0.07
C GLY A 320 21.46 27.22 -0.76
N SER A 321 22.49 27.94 -1.21
CA SER A 321 23.48 27.46 -2.19
C SER A 321 24.44 26.39 -1.67
N ASP A 322 24.62 26.31 -0.35
CA ASP A 322 25.71 25.54 0.27
C ASP A 322 25.27 24.14 0.73
N ALA A 323 23.99 23.81 0.52
CA ALA A 323 23.37 22.56 0.95
C ALA A 323 23.78 21.36 0.06
N ASP A 324 23.90 20.18 0.67
CA ASP A 324 24.29 18.95 -0.03
C ASP A 324 23.12 18.32 -0.81
N VAL A 325 22.82 18.91 -1.97
CA VAL A 325 21.75 18.48 -2.88
C VAL A 325 21.91 17.02 -3.31
N THR A 326 23.15 16.59 -3.59
CA THR A 326 23.41 15.23 -4.08
C THR A 326 23.05 14.19 -3.02
N ARG A 327 23.47 14.42 -1.77
CA ARG A 327 23.15 13.52 -0.65
C ARG A 327 21.65 13.47 -0.39
N MET A 328 20.99 14.63 -0.38
CA MET A 328 19.54 14.70 -0.08
C MET A 328 18.67 14.11 -1.20
N LYS A 329 19.14 14.14 -2.46
CA LYS A 329 18.52 13.38 -3.57
C LYS A 329 18.59 11.88 -3.35
N ALA A 330 19.73 11.36 -2.90
CA ALA A 330 19.88 9.94 -2.61
C ALA A 330 18.96 9.48 -1.46
N VAL A 331 18.84 10.30 -0.41
CA VAL A 331 17.94 10.05 0.73
C VAL A 331 16.47 9.98 0.28
N ALA A 332 15.99 10.94 -0.51
CA ALA A 332 14.62 10.92 -1.02
C ALA A 332 14.37 9.70 -1.91
N ALA A 333 15.28 9.44 -2.86
CA ALA A 333 15.16 8.33 -3.81
C ALA A 333 15.14 6.95 -3.13
N ALA A 334 15.85 6.77 -2.01
CA ALA A 334 15.85 5.51 -1.26
C ALA A 334 14.47 5.09 -0.74
N THR A 335 13.56 6.06 -0.57
CA THR A 335 12.21 5.84 -0.04
C THR A 335 11.10 6.00 -1.08
N GLY A 336 11.46 6.30 -2.33
CA GLY A 336 10.51 6.63 -3.39
C GLY A 336 9.94 8.06 -3.32
N GLY A 337 10.48 8.91 -2.43
CA GLY A 337 10.11 10.32 -2.32
C GLY A 337 10.86 11.22 -3.31
N LYS A 338 10.58 12.52 -3.24
CA LYS A 338 11.20 13.53 -4.12
C LYS A 338 12.06 14.52 -3.34
N HIS A 339 13.06 15.05 -4.04
CA HIS A 339 13.93 16.09 -3.53
C HIS A 339 13.59 17.44 -4.16
N TYR A 340 13.59 18.47 -3.32
CA TYR A 340 13.40 19.88 -3.70
C TYR A 340 14.56 20.75 -3.23
N HIS A 341 14.86 21.78 -4.01
CA HIS A 341 15.88 22.76 -3.70
C HIS A 341 15.26 24.16 -3.75
N ALA A 342 15.40 24.89 -2.64
CA ALA A 342 14.92 26.26 -2.48
C ALA A 342 16.14 27.22 -2.48
N PRO A 343 16.34 28.01 -3.55
CA PRO A 343 17.35 29.07 -3.56
C PRO A 343 16.99 30.25 -2.64
N THR A 344 15.69 30.56 -2.52
CA THR A 344 15.17 31.73 -1.79
C THR A 344 14.04 31.37 -0.83
N ALA A 345 13.68 32.30 0.06
CA ALA A 345 12.57 32.15 0.99
C ALA A 345 11.22 31.98 0.29
N GLU A 346 11.03 32.65 -0.85
CA GLU A 346 9.85 32.53 -1.69
C GLU A 346 9.72 31.13 -2.29
N ASP A 347 10.83 30.60 -2.84
CA ASP A 347 10.86 29.23 -3.41
C ASP A 347 10.54 28.19 -2.34
N LEU A 348 11.05 28.38 -1.12
CA LEU A 348 10.79 27.48 0.01
C LEU A 348 9.30 27.36 0.31
N ARG A 349 8.57 28.48 0.32
CA ARG A 349 7.11 28.49 0.53
C ARG A 349 6.36 27.72 -0.55
N GLU A 350 6.74 27.89 -1.81
CA GLU A 350 6.11 27.17 -2.92
C GLU A 350 6.41 25.67 -2.87
N ILE A 351 7.64 25.30 -2.51
CA ILE A 351 8.05 23.91 -2.38
C ILE A 351 7.25 23.20 -1.30
N PHE A 352 7.04 23.82 -0.13
CA PHE A 352 6.21 23.22 0.92
C PHE A 352 4.79 22.94 0.43
N ARG A 353 4.18 23.85 -0.33
CA ARG A 353 2.86 23.61 -0.95
C ARG A 353 2.90 22.45 -1.96
N LYS A 354 3.94 22.40 -2.80
CA LYS A 354 4.14 21.29 -3.75
C LYS A 354 4.30 19.94 -3.04
N VAL A 355 4.95 19.90 -1.88
CA VAL A 355 5.10 18.67 -1.09
C VAL A 355 3.73 18.16 -0.62
N VAL A 356 2.84 19.04 -0.17
CA VAL A 356 1.46 18.66 0.18
C VAL A 356 0.78 18.00 -1.02
N THR A 357 0.71 18.69 -2.16
CA THR A 357 0.05 18.18 -3.38
C THR A 357 0.67 16.87 -3.88
N ASP A 358 2.00 16.77 -3.92
CA ASP A 358 2.68 15.54 -4.38
C ASP A 358 2.47 14.36 -3.43
N SER A 359 2.14 14.62 -2.17
CA SER A 359 1.88 13.60 -1.16
C SER A 359 0.43 13.07 -1.15
N GLU A 360 -0.48 13.64 -1.94
CA GLU A 360 -1.92 13.28 -2.03
C GLU A 360 -2.20 11.93 -2.76
N GLY A 361 -1.26 10.99 -2.82
CA GLY A 361 -1.38 9.77 -3.63
C GLY A 361 -2.17 8.57 -3.05
N LEU A 362 -3.39 8.34 -3.58
CA LEU A 362 -4.19 7.10 -3.79
C LEU A 362 -4.39 6.10 -2.62
N ALA A 363 -5.52 6.21 -1.90
CA ALA A 363 -6.02 5.22 -0.94
C ALA A 363 -7.22 4.40 -1.49
N PHE A 364 -7.30 3.12 -1.15
CA PHE A 364 -8.42 2.22 -1.49
C PHE A 364 -9.42 2.16 -0.34
N VAL A 365 -10.72 2.29 -0.62
CA VAL A 365 -11.80 1.88 0.28
C VAL A 365 -11.93 0.35 0.17
N LYS A 366 -11.82 -0.36 1.29
CA LYS A 366 -11.99 -1.84 1.35
C LYS A 366 -13.40 -2.24 1.72
#